data_AF-X7ZWP1-F1
#
_entry.id   AF-X7ZWP1-F1
#
_cell.length_a   1.000
_cell.length_b   1.000
_cell.length_c   1.000
_cell.angle_alpha   90.00
_cell.angle_beta   90.00
_cell.angle_gamma   90.00
#
_symmetry.space_group_name_H-M   'P 1'
#
loop_
_entity.id
_entity.type
_entity.pdbx_description
1 polymer ?
#
loop_
_entity_poly.entity_id
_entity_poly.type
_entity_poly.pdbx_seq_one_letter_code
_entity_poly.pdbx_strand_id
1 'polypeptide(L)'
;MLAGLISGERTATAILTERAGSWNRSALAAVATADGDGWKLSGKAHHVLHGGAADDLVVIATIDAQPAIFLVNSADHGVIVEPEPVLDRTRRWPLSSSPAPQPCGSAVTARSTT
;
A
#
# COMPACT_ATOMS: atom_id res chain seq x y z
N MET A 1 -14.13 9.96 4.42
CA MET A 1 -13.16 8.85 4.55
C MET A 1 -13.63 7.81 5.57
N LEU A 2 -13.62 8.10 6.88
CA LEU A 2 -13.98 7.10 7.91
C LEU A 2 -15.39 6.52 7.75
N ALA A 3 -16.38 7.33 7.38
CA ALA A 3 -17.73 6.84 7.10
C ALA A 3 -17.74 5.80 5.96
N GLY A 4 -16.95 6.02 4.90
CA GLY A 4 -16.78 5.07 3.79
C GLY A 4 -16.19 3.74 4.24
N LEU A 5 -15.17 3.77 5.09
CA LEU A 5 -14.58 2.57 5.70
C LEU A 5 -15.60 1.82 6.59
N ILE A 6 -16.39 2.54 7.38
CA ILE A 6 -17.43 1.95 8.24
C ILE A 6 -18.54 1.30 7.40
N SER A 7 -18.95 1.96 6.32
CA SER A 7 -19.99 1.45 5.41
C SER A 7 -19.52 0.30 4.51
N GLY A 8 -18.21 0.11 4.35
CA GLY A 8 -17.62 -0.85 3.41
C GLY A 8 -17.52 -0.34 1.97
N GLU A 9 -17.90 0.90 1.68
CA GLU A 9 -17.75 1.53 0.36
C GLU A 9 -16.29 1.83 0.00
N ARG A 10 -15.41 1.91 1.01
CA ARG A 10 -13.97 2.04 0.80
C ARG A 10 -13.23 0.98 1.59
N THR A 11 -12.10 0.57 1.06
CA THR A 11 -11.18 -0.36 1.67
C THR A 11 -9.83 0.31 1.89
N ALA A 12 -9.13 -0.10 2.95
CA ALA A 12 -7.80 0.40 3.24
C ALA A 12 -6.86 -0.76 3.54
N THR A 13 -5.59 -0.61 3.18
CA THR A 13 -4.53 -1.52 3.60
C THR A 13 -3.38 -0.78 4.26
N ALA A 14 -2.67 -1.47 5.14
CA ALA A 14 -1.52 -0.93 5.86
C ALA A 14 -0.21 -1.37 5.20
N ILE A 15 0.67 -0.41 4.93
CA ILE A 15 2.00 -0.62 4.37
C ILE A 15 3.02 -0.38 5.48
N LEU A 16 3.42 -1.48 6.10
CA LEU A 16 4.26 -1.54 7.31
C LEU A 16 5.61 -2.20 7.03
N THR A 17 5.78 -2.76 5.84
CA THR A 17 6.84 -3.71 5.51
C THR A 17 8.09 -3.02 4.99
N GLU A 18 9.24 -3.59 5.34
CA GLU A 18 10.51 -3.28 4.71
C GLU A 18 10.60 -3.88 3.30
N ARG A 19 11.65 -3.54 2.55
CA ARG A 19 11.87 -4.04 1.18
C ARG A 19 11.88 -5.58 1.07
N ALA A 20 12.26 -6.28 2.14
CA ALA A 20 12.28 -7.74 2.21
C ALA A 20 11.00 -8.34 2.82
N GLY A 21 9.98 -7.53 3.12
CA GLY A 21 8.71 -8.02 3.68
C GLY A 21 8.66 -8.16 5.20
N SER A 22 9.78 -7.95 5.89
CA SER A 22 9.81 -8.02 7.35
C SER A 22 9.15 -6.77 7.97
N TRP A 23 8.57 -6.98 9.15
CA TRP A 23 7.91 -5.94 9.91
C TRP A 23 8.88 -5.40 10.96
N ASN A 24 9.82 -4.58 10.52
CA ASN A 24 10.82 -3.95 11.37
C ASN A 24 10.64 -2.43 11.35
N ARG A 25 10.31 -1.85 12.51
CA ARG A 25 10.13 -0.40 12.68
C ARG A 25 11.36 0.42 12.30
N SER A 26 12.56 -0.16 12.40
CA SER A 26 13.81 0.51 12.06
C SER A 26 14.20 0.37 10.58
N ALA A 27 13.44 -0.39 9.78
CA ALA A 27 13.76 -0.70 8.39
C ALA A 27 12.61 -0.36 7.43
N LEU A 28 11.82 0.67 7.74
CA LEU A 28 10.68 1.09 6.91
C LEU A 28 11.11 1.35 5.45
N ALA A 29 10.34 0.82 4.50
CA ALA A 29 10.68 0.92 3.08
C ALA A 29 10.35 2.27 2.43
N ALA A 30 9.61 3.14 3.13
CA ALA A 30 9.17 4.43 2.62
C ALA A 30 9.82 5.59 3.39
N VAL A 31 10.22 6.62 2.65
CA VAL A 31 10.73 7.88 3.15
C VAL A 31 9.78 8.98 2.69
N ALA A 32 9.47 9.92 3.58
CA ALA A 32 8.68 11.10 3.26
C ALA A 32 9.58 12.34 3.33
N THR A 33 9.51 13.17 2.30
CA THR A 33 10.22 14.45 2.23
C THR A 33 9.22 15.58 2.03
N ALA A 34 9.42 16.71 2.70
CA ALA A 34 8.57 17.88 2.52
C ALA A 34 8.59 18.36 1.06
N ASP A 35 7.43 18.73 0.53
CA ASP A 35 7.26 19.23 -0.84
C ASP A 35 6.17 20.30 -0.83
N GLY A 36 6.57 21.58 -0.81
CA GLY A 36 5.64 22.70 -0.62
C GLY A 36 4.88 22.60 0.70
N ASP A 37 3.54 22.62 0.61
CA ASP A 37 2.62 22.45 1.75
C ASP A 37 2.29 20.97 2.03
N GLY A 38 2.89 20.05 1.27
CA GLY A 38 2.62 18.62 1.29
C GLY A 38 3.85 17.75 1.56
N TRP A 39 3.69 16.47 1.24
CA TRP A 39 4.73 15.46 1.41
C TRP A 39 4.84 14.60 0.16
N LYS A 40 6.09 14.36 -0.23
CA LYS A 40 6.43 13.40 -1.26
C LYS A 40 6.90 12.12 -0.61
N LEU A 41 6.22 11.02 -0.90
CA LEU A 41 6.62 9.70 -0.44
C LEU A 41 7.45 9.00 -1.52
N SER A 42 8.49 8.29 -1.11
CA SER A 42 9.30 7.45 -1.98
C SER A 42 9.64 6.16 -1.25
N GLY A 43 9.22 5.04 -1.82
CA GLY A 43 9.50 3.73 -1.25
C GLY A 43 8.99 2.59 -2.12
N LYS A 44 9.42 1.38 -1.79
CA LYS A 44 8.87 0.15 -2.37
C LYS A 44 8.62 -0.86 -1.26
N ALA A 45 7.35 -1.19 -1.04
CA ALA A 45 6.94 -2.22 -0.10
C ALA A 45 6.60 -3.51 -0.84
N HIS A 46 6.84 -4.64 -0.19
CA HIS A 46 6.52 -5.99 -0.69
C HIS A 46 5.56 -6.69 0.27
N HIS A 47 4.83 -7.68 -0.25
CA HIS A 47 3.87 -8.49 0.51
C HIS A 47 2.75 -7.67 1.17
N VAL A 48 2.34 -6.57 0.52
CA VAL A 48 1.20 -5.77 0.97
C VAL A 48 -0.07 -6.58 0.79
N LEU A 49 -0.69 -7.00 1.90
CA LEU A 49 -1.93 -7.76 1.89
C LEU A 49 -3.05 -6.91 1.30
N HIS A 50 -3.74 -7.44 0.28
CA HIS A 50 -4.82 -6.74 -0.42
C HIS A 50 -4.39 -5.40 -1.07
N GLY A 51 -3.10 -5.22 -1.37
CA GLY A 51 -2.60 -3.98 -2.01
C GLY A 51 -3.34 -3.61 -3.30
N GLY A 52 -3.63 -4.60 -4.15
CA GLY A 52 -4.34 -4.42 -5.42
C GLY A 52 -5.82 -4.04 -5.33
N ALA A 53 -6.47 -4.25 -4.18
CA ALA A 53 -7.90 -4.03 -4.00
C ALA A 53 -8.22 -2.83 -3.10
N ALA A 54 -7.22 -2.23 -2.45
CA ALA A 54 -7.41 -1.15 -1.49
C ALA A 54 -7.59 0.22 -2.18
N ASP A 55 -8.57 1.01 -1.72
CA ASP A 55 -8.77 2.40 -2.17
C ASP A 55 -7.80 3.36 -1.47
N ASP A 56 -7.50 3.09 -0.19
CA ASP A 56 -6.59 3.88 0.64
C ASP A 56 -5.39 3.04 1.09
N LEU A 57 -4.21 3.64 0.99
CA LEU A 57 -2.96 3.08 1.46
C LEU A 57 -2.51 3.84 2.71
N VAL A 58 -2.48 3.17 3.85
CA VAL A 58 -1.95 3.70 5.11
C VAL A 58 -0.46 3.37 5.15
N VAL A 59 0.38 4.34 4.79
CA VAL A 59 1.83 4.15 4.63
C VAL A 59 2.54 4.67 5.88
N ILE A 60 3.36 3.82 6.49
CA ILE A 60 4.35 4.31 7.46
C ILE A 60 5.63 4.67 6.71
N ALA A 61 6.01 5.94 6.76
CA ALA A 61 7.22 6.45 6.15
C ALA A 61 8.07 7.21 7.17
N THR A 62 9.37 7.27 6.92
CA THR A 62 10.31 7.94 7.80
C THR A 62 10.46 9.42 7.39
N ILE A 63 10.32 10.32 8.35
CA ILE A 63 10.74 11.74 8.29
C ILE A 63 11.84 11.93 9.31
N ASP A 64 13.03 12.39 8.92
CA ASP A 64 14.14 12.68 9.83
C ASP A 64 14.43 11.55 10.86
N ALA A 65 14.48 10.31 10.36
CA ALA A 65 14.65 9.08 11.15
C ALA A 65 13.50 8.74 12.14
N GLN A 66 12.38 9.45 12.08
CA GLN A 66 11.18 9.18 12.87
C GLN A 66 10.03 8.66 11.99
N PRO A 67 9.27 7.66 12.44
CA PRO A 67 8.13 7.17 11.69
C PRO A 67 6.94 8.13 11.75
N ALA A 68 6.29 8.34 10.62
CA ALA A 68 5.04 9.06 10.48
C ALA A 68 4.05 8.26 9.62
N ILE A 69 2.76 8.48 9.85
CA ILE A 69 1.68 7.82 9.12
C ILE A 69 1.15 8.77 8.05
N PHE A 70 1.06 8.26 6.83
CA PHE A 70 0.50 8.95 5.68
C PHE A 70 -0.67 8.16 5.13
N LEU A 71 -1.63 8.89 4.61
CA LEU A 71 -2.71 8.33 3.83
C LEU A 71 -2.47 8.69 2.36
N VAL A 72 -2.42 7.68 1.51
CA VAL A 72 -2.22 7.83 0.06
C VAL A 72 -3.40 7.18 -0.66
N ASN A 73 -3.97 7.86 -1.65
CA ASN A 73 -5.00 7.24 -2.48
C ASN A 73 -4.32 6.29 -3.48
N SER A 74 -4.82 5.06 -3.64
CA SER A 74 -4.19 4.09 -4.53
C SER A 74 -4.21 4.52 -6.02
N ALA A 75 -5.09 5.45 -6.38
CA ALA A 75 -5.19 6.06 -7.71
C ALA A 75 -4.33 7.32 -7.89
N ASP A 76 -3.60 7.78 -6.87
CA ASP A 76 -2.72 8.95 -6.99
C ASP A 76 -1.62 8.71 -8.02
N HIS A 77 -1.27 9.77 -8.76
CA HIS A 77 -0.20 9.70 -9.75
C HIS A 77 1.12 9.27 -9.09
N GLY A 78 1.77 8.26 -9.67
CA GLY A 78 3.03 7.71 -9.15
C GLY A 78 2.86 6.59 -8.13
N VAL A 79 1.63 6.21 -7.77
CA VAL A 79 1.35 4.94 -7.09
C VAL A 79 1.27 3.82 -8.12
N ILE A 80 2.11 2.81 -7.97
CA ILE A 80 2.14 1.62 -8.82
C ILE A 80 1.93 0.41 -7.93
N VAL A 81 0.93 -0.39 -8.26
CA VAL A 81 0.59 -1.63 -7.54
C VAL A 81 0.79 -2.81 -8.48
N GLU A 82 1.85 -3.57 -8.23
CA GLU A 82 2.18 -4.77 -9.02
C GLU A 82 1.76 -6.02 -8.26
N PRO A 83 0.90 -6.88 -8.82
CA PRO A 83 0.49 -8.07 -8.12
C PRO A 83 1.61 -9.13 -7.98
N GLU A 84 1.75 -9.71 -6.79
CA GLU A 84 2.78 -10.70 -6.44
C GLU A 84 2.20 -12.11 -6.28
N PRO A 85 2.85 -13.16 -6.84
CA PRO A 85 2.36 -14.53 -6.75
C PRO A 85 2.30 -14.99 -5.29
N VAL A 86 1.14 -15.53 -4.92
CA VAL A 86 0.89 -16.07 -3.58
C VAL A 86 1.43 -17.49 -3.46
N LEU A 87 1.89 -17.84 -2.25
CA LEU A 87 2.43 -19.17 -1.92
C LEU A 87 1.38 -20.26 -2.18
N ASP A 88 0.15 -20.01 -1.74
CA ASP A 88 -0.98 -20.90 -1.96
C ASP A 88 -1.80 -20.45 -3.17
N ARG A 89 -1.50 -21.04 -4.33
CA ARG A 89 -2.25 -20.81 -5.58
C ARG A 89 -3.60 -21.53 -5.62
N THR A 90 -3.91 -22.38 -4.64
CA THR A 90 -5.17 -23.14 -4.56
C THR A 90 -6.25 -22.39 -3.78
N ARG A 91 -5.87 -21.42 -2.94
CA ARG A 91 -6.80 -20.50 -2.28
C ARG A 91 -7.35 -19.47 -3.27
N ARG A 92 -8.32 -19.91 -4.08
CA ARG A 92 -9.14 -19.02 -4.92
C ARG A 92 -10.16 -18.31 -4.03
N TRP A 93 -10.23 -16.98 -4.10
CA TRP A 93 -11.35 -16.21 -3.55
C TRP A 93 -12.64 -16.59 -4.31
N PRO A 94 -13.81 -16.71 -3.65
CA PRO A 94 -15.03 -17.15 -4.32
C PRO A 94 -15.38 -16.25 -5.51
N LEU A 95 -15.66 -16.93 -6.61
CA LEU A 95 -15.84 -16.42 -7.96
C LEU A 95 -17.03 -15.46 -8.07
N SER A 96 -16.76 -14.21 -8.44
CA SER A 96 -17.63 -13.45 -9.33
C SER A 96 -16.99 -13.52 -10.72
N SER A 97 -17.79 -13.84 -11.74
CA SER A 97 -17.34 -14.11 -13.10
C SER A 97 -16.76 -12.86 -13.78
N SER A 98 -15.43 -12.70 -13.76
CA SER A 98 -14.67 -11.77 -14.60
C SER A 98 -13.21 -12.26 -14.72
N PRO A 99 -12.50 -12.08 -15.86
CA PRO A 99 -11.23 -12.77 -16.07
C PRO A 99 -10.05 -12.09 -15.36
N ALA A 100 -9.10 -12.96 -14.99
CA ALA A 100 -7.81 -12.76 -14.32
C ALA A 100 -7.88 -12.59 -12.78
N PRO A 101 -7.40 -13.59 -11.99
CA PRO A 101 -7.27 -13.43 -10.55
C PRO A 101 -6.20 -12.38 -10.27
N GLN A 102 -6.55 -11.33 -9.51
CA GLN A 102 -5.58 -10.41 -8.96
C GLN A 102 -4.83 -11.09 -7.79
N PRO A 103 -3.49 -11.11 -7.80
CA PRO A 103 -2.72 -11.63 -6.68
C PRO A 103 -2.93 -10.87 -5.36
N CYS A 104 -2.96 -11.58 -4.22
CA CYS A 104 -3.25 -11.02 -2.90
C CYS A 104 -2.08 -10.23 -2.28
N GLY A 105 -0.87 -10.39 -2.80
CA GLY A 105 0.29 -9.56 -2.46
C GLY A 105 0.48 -8.50 -3.55
N SER A 106 0.95 -7.33 -3.18
CA SER A 106 1.39 -6.37 -4.19
C SER A 106 2.67 -5.66 -3.79
N ALA A 107 3.54 -5.45 -4.77
CA ALA A 107 4.61 -4.48 -4.64
C ALA A 107 4.01 -3.11 -4.88
N VAL A 108 4.03 -2.26 -3.85
CA VAL A 108 3.53 -0.89 -3.94
C VAL A 108 4.72 0.04 -4.01
N THR A 109 4.86 0.72 -5.14
CA THR A 109 5.76 1.89 -5.26
C THR A 109 4.88 3.11 -5.15
N ALA A 110 4.92 3.79 -4.00
CA ALA A 110 4.24 5.06 -3.82
C ALA A 110 5.22 6.18 -4.16
N ARG A 111 4.90 6.95 -5.20
CA ARG A 111 5.57 8.20 -5.56
C ARG A 111 4.54 9.31 -5.73
N SER A 112 3.79 9.60 -4.65
CA SER A 112 2.77 10.65 -4.69
C SER A 112 3.41 12.03 -4.56
N THR A 113 2.93 12.96 -5.37
CA THR A 113 3.26 14.40 -5.33
C THR A 113 1.92 15.09 -5.11
N THR A 114 1.77 15.84 -4.02
CA THR A 114 0.61 16.70 -3.78
C THR A 114 1.06 18.13 -3.81
#